data_AF-A0A211Z3N8-F1
#
_entry.id   AF-A0A211Z3N8-F1
#
_cell.length_a   1.000
_cell.length_b   1.000
_cell.length_c   1.000
_cell.angle_alpha   90.00
_cell.angle_beta   90.00
_cell.angle_gamma   90.00
#
_symmetry.space_group_name_H-M   'P 1'
#
loop_
_entity.id
_entity.type
_entity.pdbx_description
1 polymer ?
#
loop_
_entity_poly.entity_id
_entity_poly.type
_entity_poly.pdbx_seq_one_letter_code
_entity_poly.pdbx_strand_id
1 'polypeptide(L)' 'MARPKEFDSEKALDAAIEVFREHGFDGTSTDMLVRAMGIGRQSLYDTF' A
#
# COMPACT_ATOMS: atom_id res chain seq x y z
N MET A 1 13.83 7.26 18.86
CA MET A 1 14.48 6.21 18.04
C MET A 1 13.44 5.76 17.02
N ALA A 2 13.70 5.93 15.71
CA ALA A 2 12.78 5.49 14.68
C ALA A 2 12.64 3.97 14.78
N ARG A 3 11.48 3.47 15.21
CA ARG A 3 11.16 2.05 15.05
C ARG A 3 11.21 1.81 13.53
N PRO A 4 12.01 0.86 13.02
CA PRO A 4 12.00 0.55 11.60
C PRO A 4 10.55 0.31 11.20
N LYS A 5 10.07 0.97 10.14
CA LYS A 5 8.78 0.57 9.56
C LYS A 5 8.89 -0.92 9.30
N GLU A 6 7.91 -1.69 9.76
CA GLU A 6 7.92 -3.15 9.63
C GLU A 6 7.84 -3.62 8.16
N PHE A 7 7.73 -2.68 7.22
CA PHE A 7 7.63 -2.90 5.80
C PHE A 7 8.51 -1.91 5.02
N ASP A 8 8.87 -2.32 3.81
CA ASP A 8 9.58 -1.51 2.82
C ASP A 8 8.56 -0.65 2.06
N SER A 9 8.61 0.67 2.26
CA SER A 9 7.64 1.60 1.66
C SER A 9 7.77 1.73 0.14
N GLU A 10 8.96 1.54 -0.42
CA GLU A 10 9.15 1.60 -1.88
C GLU A 10 8.48 0.39 -2.53
N LYS A 11 8.70 -0.81 -1.99
CA LYS A 11 8.02 -2.02 -2.47
C LYS A 11 6.51 -1.94 -2.34
N ALA A 12 6.02 -1.36 -1.24
CA ALA A 12 4.59 -1.15 -1.05
C ALA A 12 4.02 -0.15 -2.08
N LEU A 13 4.74 0.93 -2.37
CA LEU A 13 4.32 1.89 -3.39
C LEU A 13 4.29 1.26 -4.79
N ASP A 14 5.31 0.48 -5.15
CA ASP A 14 5.35 -0.25 -6.43
C ASP A 14 4.14 -1.18 -6.57
N ALA A 15 3.80 -1.93 -5.52
CA ALA A 15 2.62 -2.79 -5.51
C ALA A 15 1.31 -1.99 -5.67
N ALA A 16 1.19 -0.84 -5.00
CA ALA A 16 0.02 0.03 -5.14
C ALA A 16 -0.13 0.58 -6.57
N ILE A 17 0.97 0.96 -7.22
CA ILE A 17 0.99 1.44 -8.60
C ILE A 17 0.43 0.37 -9.55
N GLU A 18 0.83 -0.89 -9.38
CA GLU A 18 0.31 -1.98 -10.22
C GLU A 18 -1.20 -2.18 -10.04
N VAL A 19 -1.71 -2.12 -8.80
CA VAL A 19 -3.16 -2.19 -8.55
C VAL A 19 -3.91 -1.05 -9.26
N PHE A 20 -3.40 0.18 -9.15
CA PHE A 20 -4.01 1.32 -9.84
C PHE A 20 -3.91 1.23 -11.36
N ARG A 21 -2.85 0.63 -11.91
CA ARG A 21 -2.72 0.38 -13.35
C ARG A 21 -3.76 -0.61 -13.86
N GLU A 22 -4.03 -1.66 -13.10
CA GLU A 22 -4.98 -2.71 -13.48
C GLU A 22 -6.44 -2.27 -13.34
N HIS A 23 -6.76 -1.52 -12.29
CA HIS A 23 -8.14 -1.24 -11.90
C HIS A 23 -8.58 0.23 -12.06
N GLY A 24 -7.62 1.13 -12.30
CA GLY A 24 -7.87 2.57 -12.24
C GLY A 24 -8.13 3.07 -10.81
N PHE A 25 -8.23 4.38 -10.63
CA PHE A 25 -8.43 4.99 -9.32
C PHE A 25 -9.79 4.61 -8.71
N ASP A 26 -10.88 4.85 -9.44
CA ASP A 26 -12.25 4.58 -8.95
C ASP A 26 -12.53 3.09 -8.76
N GLY A 27 -11.83 2.22 -9.49
CA GLY A 27 -11.96 0.76 -9.37
C GLY A 27 -11.09 0.13 -8.28
N THR A 28 -10.20 0.91 -7.65
CA THR A 28 -9.29 0.42 -6.63
C THR A 28 -9.87 0.64 -5.24
N SER A 29 -10.04 -0.45 -4.48
CA SER A 29 -10.42 -0.37 -3.07
C SER A 29 -9.21 -0.37 -2.14
N THR A 30 -9.37 0.19 -0.95
CA THR A 30 -8.33 0.11 0.10
C THR A 30 -7.95 -1.32 0.42
N ASP A 31 -8.90 -2.26 0.42
CA ASP A 31 -8.64 -3.68 0.70
C ASP A 31 -7.75 -4.34 -0.37
N MET A 32 -7.85 -3.90 -1.63
CA MET A 32 -6.95 -4.36 -2.69
C MET A 32 -5.53 -3.83 -2.47
N LEU A 33 -5.41 -2.55 -2.10
CA LEU A 33 -4.12 -1.94 -1.79
C LEU A 33 -3.44 -2.65 -0.63
N VAL A 34 -4.09 -2.82 0.53
CA VAL A 34 -3.44 -3.48 1.67
C VAL A 34 -3.05 -4.93 1.39
N ARG A 35 -3.84 -5.66 0.59
CA ARG A 35 -3.49 -7.02 0.18
C ARG A 35 -2.28 -7.05 -0.75
N ALA A 36 -2.22 -6.19 -1.76
CA ALA A 36 -1.11 -6.13 -2.71
C ALA A 36 0.18 -5.62 -2.06
N MET A 37 0.06 -4.60 -1.22
CA MET A 37 1.19 -3.97 -0.51
C MET A 37 1.73 -4.84 0.63
N GLY A 38 0.97 -5.84 1.09
CA GLY A 38 1.36 -6.71 2.21
C GLY A 38 1.40 -6.01 3.57
N ILE A 39 0.64 -4.91 3.74
CA ILE A 39 0.61 -4.11 4.96
C ILE A 39 -0.80 -4.02 5.55
N GLY A 40 -0.90 -3.63 6.82
CA GLY A 40 -2.19 -3.33 7.43
C GLY A 40 -2.76 -1.97 7.01
N ARG A 41 -4.08 -1.80 7.13
CA ARG A 41 -4.78 -0.52 6.86
C ARG A 41 -4.21 0.65 7.67
N GLN A 42 -3.86 0.41 8.93
CA GLN A 42 -3.23 1.44 9.76
C GLN A 42 -1.90 1.90 9.18
N SER A 43 -1.00 0.97 8.81
CA SER A 43 0.29 1.30 8.20
C SER A 43 0.16 2.06 6.89
N LEU A 44 -0.87 1.75 6.09
CA LEU A 44 -1.22 2.47 4.87
C LEU A 44 -1.55 3.92 5.19
N TYR A 45 -2.55 4.18 6.04
CA TYR A 45 -3.00 5.53 6.40
C TYR A 45 -1.97 6.34 7.20
N ASP A 46 -1.10 5.70 7.97
CA ASP A 46 -0.04 6.36 8.72
C ASP A 46 1.15 6.75 7.82
N THR A 47 1.25 6.21 6.59
CA THR A 47 2.42 6.40 5.71
C THR A 47 2.11 7.18 4.44
N PHE A 48 0.96 6.94 3.81
CA PHE A 48 0.58 7.48 2.50
C PHE A 48 -0.71 8.28 2.61
#